data_AF-A0A6N6KVR8-F1
#
_entry.id   AF-A0A6N6KVR8-F1
#
_cell.length_a   1.000
_cell.length_b   1.000
_cell.length_c   1.000
_cell.angle_alpha   90.00
_cell.angle_beta   90.00
_cell.angle_gamma   90.00
#
_symmetry.space_group_name_H-M   'P 1'
#
loop_
_entity.id
_entity.type
_entity.pdbx_description
1 polymer ?
#
loop_
_entity_poly.entity_id
_entity_poly.type
_entity_poly.pdbx_seq_one_letter_code
_entity_poly.pdbx_strand_id
1 'polypeptide(L)' 'MIEIIFDACVVLLVWGAGLLGISYKAINVWIFVVIWPLFTLVLIGIVVYQWRKMQALRSLSK' A
#
# COMPACT_ATOMS: atom_id res chain seq x y z
N MET A 1 -0.64 -23.70 7.37
CA MET A 1 0.04 -22.41 7.64
C MET A 1 -0.55 -21.29 6.79
N ILE A 2 -0.61 -21.43 5.46
CA ILE A 2 -1.24 -20.45 4.57
C ILE A 2 -2.71 -20.20 4.93
N GLU A 3 -3.49 -21.26 5.17
CA GLU A 3 -4.90 -21.14 5.58
C GLU A 3 -5.08 -20.27 6.84
N ILE A 4 -4.23 -20.44 7.86
CA ILE A 4 -4.31 -19.67 9.11
C ILE A 4 -4.07 -18.18 8.85
N ILE A 5 -3.10 -17.85 8.00
CA ILE A 5 -2.77 -16.47 7.64
C ILE A 5 -3.92 -15.88 6.80
N PHE A 6 -4.45 -16.65 5.86
CA PHE A 6 -5.58 -16.24 5.04
C PHE A 6 -6.81 -15.93 5.92
N ASP A 7 -7.16 -16.83 6.84
CA ASP A 7 -8.27 -16.65 7.77
C ASP A 7 -8.07 -15.41 8.64
N ALA A 8 -6.87 -15.19 9.17
CA ALA A 8 -6.54 -14.00 9.95
C ALA A 8 -6.73 -12.71 9.14
N CYS A 9 -6.28 -12.68 7.87
CA CYS A 9 -6.51 -11.56 6.97
C CYS A 9 -8.01 -11.33 6.71
N VAL A 10 -8.78 -12.40 6.49
CA VAL A 10 -10.23 -12.30 6.27
C VAL A 10 -10.92 -11.74 7.51
N VAL A 11 -10.60 -12.21 8.71
CA VAL A 11 -11.16 -11.71 9.97
C VAL A 11 -10.88 -10.21 10.13
N LEU A 12 -9.66 -9.77 9.85
CA LEU A 12 -9.28 -8.35 9.91
C LEU A 12 -10.08 -7.52 8.90
N LEU A 13 -10.22 -8.00 7.67
CA LEU A 13 -11.02 -7.34 6.63
C LEU A 13 -12.51 -7.27 7.00
N VAL A 14 -13.08 -8.33 7.54
CA VAL A 14 -14.49 -8.34 7.98
C VAL A 14 -14.70 -7.37 9.13
N TRP A 15 -13.77 -7.32 10.10
CA TRP A 15 -13.82 -6.35 11.18
C TRP A 15 -13.75 -4.90 10.66
N GLY A 16 -12.81 -4.62 9.75
CA GLY A 16 -12.71 -3.30 9.11
C GLY A 16 -13.94 -2.94 8.28
N ALA A 17 -14.55 -3.92 7.60
CA ALA A 17 -15.79 -3.74 6.85
C ALA A 17 -16.94 -3.34 7.78
N GLY A 18 -17.04 -4.01 8.94
CA GLY A 18 -18.01 -3.69 9.99
C GLY A 18 -17.86 -2.27 10.54
N LEU A 19 -16.62 -1.82 10.77
CA LEU A 19 -16.34 -0.45 11.22
C LEU A 19 -16.74 0.61 10.20
N LEU A 20 -16.52 0.33 8.91
CA LEU A 20 -16.83 1.25 7.81
C LEU A 20 -18.30 1.14 7.35
N GLY A 21 -19.06 0.17 7.87
CA GLY A 21 -20.43 -0.11 7.43
C GLY A 21 -20.53 -0.58 5.97
N ILE A 22 -19.46 -1.14 5.40
CA ILE A 22 -19.41 -1.62 4.01
C ILE A 22 -19.34 -3.14 3.95
N SER A 23 -19.58 -3.71 2.77
CA SER A 23 -19.46 -5.16 2.59
C SER A 23 -17.99 -5.61 2.55
N TYR A 24 -17.75 -6.87 2.94
CA TYR A 24 -16.43 -7.51 2.79
C TYR A 24 -15.89 -7.42 1.35
N LYS A 25 -16.76 -7.59 0.34
CA LYS A 25 -16.37 -7.47 -1.07
C LYS A 25 -15.91 -6.04 -1.40
N ALA A 26 -16.60 -5.04 -0.88
CA ALA A 26 -16.25 -3.64 -1.11
C ALA A 26 -14.92 -3.27 -0.47
N ILE A 27 -14.69 -3.61 0.81
CA ILE A 27 -13.42 -3.29 1.48
C ILE A 27 -12.23 -3.98 0.79
N ASN A 28 -12.43 -5.20 0.29
CA ASN A 28 -11.43 -5.96 -0.44
C ASN A 28 -11.01 -5.21 -1.72
N VAL A 29 -11.96 -4.75 -2.54
CA VAL A 29 -11.67 -3.94 -3.73
C VAL A 29 -10.96 -2.63 -3.38
N TRP A 30 -11.44 -1.91 -2.35
CA TRP A 30 -10.80 -0.66 -1.93
C TRP A 30 -9.34 -0.84 -1.52
N ILE A 31 -9.02 -1.89 -0.76
CA ILE A 31 -7.65 -2.12 -0.28
C ILE A 31 -6.73 -2.55 -1.43
N PHE A 32 -7.11 -3.56 -2.20
CA PHE A 32 -6.20 -4.18 -3.17
C PHE A 32 -6.15 -3.45 -4.51
N VAL A 33 -7.23 -2.79 -4.92
CA VAL A 33 -7.32 -2.12 -6.24
C VAL A 33 -7.05 -0.63 -6.14
N VAL A 34 -7.37 0.01 -5.01
CA VAL A 34 -7.21 1.47 -4.86
C VAL A 34 -6.03 1.82 -3.96
N ILE A 35 -6.05 1.38 -2.70
CA ILE A 35 -5.03 1.75 -1.72
C ILE A 35 -3.67 1.18 -2.10
N TRP A 36 -3.61 -0.09 -2.49
CA TRP A 36 -2.33 -0.75 -2.80
C TRP A 36 -1.59 -0.13 -4.00
N PRO A 37 -2.25 0.12 -5.15
CA PRO A 37 -1.58 0.79 -6.27
C PRO A 37 -1.23 2.24 -5.95
N LEU A 38 -2.10 2.97 -5.24
CA LEU A 38 -1.82 4.35 -4.84
C LEU A 38 -0.60 4.43 -3.92
N PHE A 39 -0.52 3.55 -2.93
CA PHE A 39 0.63 3.44 -2.02
C PHE A 39 1.92 3.14 -2.78
N THR A 40 1.85 2.21 -3.74
CA THR A 40 3.00 1.88 -4.60
C THR A 40 3.44 3.07 -5.45
N LEU A 41 2.50 3.82 -6.04
CA LEU A 41 2.81 5.03 -6.82
C LEU A 41 3.48 6.11 -5.95
N VAL A 42 3.00 6.30 -4.72
CA VAL A 42 3.63 7.23 -3.76
C VAL A 42 5.07 6.79 -3.45
N LEU A 43 5.29 5.51 -3.18
CA LEU A 43 6.64 4.99 -2.93
C LEU A 43 7.56 5.17 -4.13
N ILE A 44 7.08 4.89 -5.34
CA ILE A 44 7.83 5.14 -6.59
C ILE A 44 8.20 6.62 -6.68
N GLY A 45 7.26 7.53 -6.43
CA GLY A 45 7.49 8.97 -6.45
C GLY A 45 8.59 9.39 -5.45
N ILE A 46 8.56 8.85 -4.23
CA ILE A 46 9.58 9.08 -3.21
C ILE A 46 10.94 8.59 -3.69
N VAL A 47 11.03 7.35 -4.19
CA VAL A 47 12.30 6.78 -4.68
C VAL A 47 12.88 7.62 -5.82
N VAL A 48 12.06 8.02 -6.78
CA VAL A 48 12.48 8.88 -7.91
C VAL A 48 12.97 10.23 -7.41
N TYR A 49 12.25 10.86 -6.48
CA TYR A 49 12.66 12.13 -5.88
C TYR A 49 14.03 12.03 -5.20
N GLN A 50 14.21 11.00 -4.37
CA GLN A 50 15.48 10.78 -3.67
C GLN A 50 16.62 10.50 -4.64
N TRP A 51 16.36 9.71 -5.70
CA TRP A 51 17.38 9.43 -6.71
C TRP A 51 17.83 10.68 -7.45
N ARG A 52 16.91 11.58 -7.83
CA ARG A 52 17.23 12.87 -8.46
C ARG A 52 18.05 13.76 -7.52
N LYS A 53 17.69 13.81 -6.24
CA LYS A 53 18.42 14.58 -5.23
C LYS A 53 19.85 14.06 -5.04
N MET A 54 20.03 12.74 -4.98
CA MET A 54 21.36 12.13 -4.87
C MET A 54 22.24 12.44 -6.09
N GLN A 55 21.67 12.42 -7.30
CA GLN A 55 22.43 12.77 -8.51
C GLN A 55 22.86 14.24 -8.52
N ALA A 56 21.99 15.16 -8.12
CA ALA A 56 22.34 16.58 -7.99
C ALA A 56 23.47 16.80 -6.96
N LEU A 57 23.38 16.18 -5.80
CA LEU A 57 24.44 16.26 -4.78
C LEU A 57 25.78 15.68 -5.29
N ARG A 58 25.73 14.58 -6.04
CA ARG A 58 26.93 13.95 -6.62
C ARG A 58 27.61 14.84 -7.67
N SER A 59 26.86 15.66 -8.41
CA SER A 59 27.43 16.62 -9.36
C SER A 59 28.06 17.85 -8.70
N LEU A 60 27.62 18.25 -7.50
CA LEU A 60 28.22 19.37 -6.75
C LEU A 60 29.49 18.99 -5.96
N SER A 61 29.71 17.70 -5.73
CA SER A 61 30.89 17.17 -5.01
C SER A 61 32.09 16.88 -5.93
N LYS A 62 31.92 17.04 -7.25
CA LYS A 62 33.00 16.99 -8.25
C LYS A 62 33.43 18.40 -8.63
#